data_AF-A0A969I5Y5-F1
#
_entry.id   AF-A0A969I5Y5-F1
#
_cell.length_a   1.000
_cell.length_b   1.000
_cell.length_c   1.000
_cell.angle_alpha   90.00
_cell.angle_beta   90.00
_cell.angle_gamma   90.00
#
_symmetry.space_group_name_H-M   'P 1'
#
loop_
_entity.id
_entity.type
_entity.pdbx_description
1 polymer ?
#
loop_
_entity_poly.entity_id
_entity_poly.type
_entity_poly.pdbx_seq_one_letter_code
_entity_poly.pdbx_strand_id
1 'polypeptide(L)'
;MPEPAKRAVYRTWMADSRRWDGYHPRSGDVIVATYPKCGTTWMQRIVDLLIFQTSEPRQRRSWHLGSIGGSHRLSRPCLPLSSGRLIGDP
;
A
#
# COMPACT_ATOMS: atom_id res chain seq x y z
N MET A 1 13.91 -30.66 -3.88
CA MET A 1 14.44 -29.28 -3.80
C MET A 1 14.45 -28.87 -2.34
N PRO A 2 15.58 -28.42 -1.76
CA PRO A 2 15.59 -27.92 -0.40
C PRO A 2 14.73 -26.66 -0.29
N GLU A 3 14.04 -26.49 0.84
CA GLU A 3 13.26 -25.30 1.12
C GLU A 3 14.19 -24.07 1.21
N PRO A 4 13.82 -22.91 0.62
CA PRO A 4 14.59 -21.70 0.76
C PRO A 4 14.60 -21.23 2.22
N ALA A 5 15.72 -21.44 2.91
CA ALA A 5 15.94 -20.95 4.27
C ALA A 5 16.50 -19.52 4.28
N LYS A 6 16.08 -18.71 5.25
CA LYS A 6 16.63 -17.37 5.51
C LYS A 6 18.10 -17.47 5.89
N ARG A 7 19.00 -16.96 5.04
CA ARG A 7 20.47 -17.08 5.23
C ARG A 7 21.09 -15.95 6.05
N ALA A 8 20.44 -14.78 6.13
CA ALA A 8 20.95 -13.62 6.85
C ALA A 8 19.81 -12.68 7.27
N VAL A 9 20.09 -11.84 8.29
CA VAL A 9 19.21 -10.74 8.69
C VAL A 9 19.80 -9.43 8.16
N TYR A 10 19.10 -8.80 7.21
CA TYR A 10 19.39 -7.45 6.76
C TYR A 10 18.64 -6.44 7.62
N ARG A 11 19.37 -5.46 8.16
CA ARG A 11 18.81 -4.35 8.94
C ARG A 11 19.57 -3.06 8.60
N THR A 12 19.04 -2.34 7.62
CA THR A 12 19.53 -1.04 7.19
C THR A 12 18.40 -0.02 7.28
N TRP A 13 18.71 1.25 7.05
CA TRP A 13 17.68 2.29 6.96
C TRP A 13 16.72 2.08 5.77
N MET A 14 17.15 1.36 4.73
CA MET A 14 16.34 1.06 3.54
C MET A 14 15.57 -0.27 3.64
N ALA A 15 16.11 -1.28 4.34
CA ALA A 15 15.55 -2.62 4.36
C ALA A 15 15.68 -3.28 5.74
N ASP A 16 14.59 -3.87 6.24
CA ASP A 16 14.61 -4.74 7.42
C ASP A 16 13.93 -6.07 7.08
N SER A 17 14.75 -7.11 6.98
CA SER A 17 14.29 -8.46 6.63
C SER A 17 13.41 -9.11 7.70
N ARG A 18 13.43 -8.61 8.95
CA ARG A 18 12.59 -9.16 10.04
C ARG A 18 11.10 -8.88 9.83
N ARG A 19 10.75 -7.92 8.98
CA ARG A 19 9.34 -7.65 8.61
C ARG A 19 8.67 -8.85 7.93
N TRP A 20 9.44 -9.75 7.35
CA TRP A 20 8.94 -10.97 6.71
C TRP A 20 8.67 -12.11 7.71
N ASP A 21 9.14 -12.03 8.96
CA ASP A 21 9.08 -13.15 9.91
C ASP A 21 7.63 -13.53 10.28
N GLY A 22 6.67 -12.61 10.12
CA GLY A 22 5.23 -12.86 10.32
C GLY A 22 4.41 -12.95 9.03
N TYR A 23 5.05 -12.95 7.85
CA TYR A 23 4.34 -13.07 6.59
C TYR A 23 4.05 -14.56 6.29
N HIS A 24 2.78 -14.87 6.07
CA HIS A 24 2.32 -16.21 5.69
C HIS A 24 1.88 -16.19 4.22
N PRO A 25 2.65 -16.78 3.29
CA PRO A 25 2.31 -16.79 1.87
C PRO A 25 0.99 -17.50 1.63
N ARG A 26 0.12 -16.91 0.80
CA ARG A 26 -1.10 -17.57 0.32
C ARG A 26 -0.91 -18.05 -1.10
N SER A 27 -1.65 -19.10 -1.46
CA SER A 27 -1.73 -19.53 -2.85
C SER A 27 -2.28 -18.39 -3.70
N GLY A 28 -1.52 -17.97 -4.71
CA GLY A 28 -1.87 -16.86 -5.60
C GLY A 28 -1.28 -15.48 -5.22
N ASP A 29 -0.54 -15.37 -4.11
CA ASP A 29 0.17 -14.14 -3.79
C ASP A 29 1.31 -13.88 -4.79
N VAL A 30 1.42 -12.65 -5.26
CA VAL A 30 2.52 -12.18 -6.12
C VAL A 30 3.27 -11.07 -5.42
N ILE A 31 4.56 -11.30 -5.16
CA ILE A 31 5.44 -10.34 -4.49
C ILE A 31 6.34 -9.67 -5.54
N VAL A 32 6.25 -8.34 -5.64
CA VAL A 32 7.17 -7.53 -6.44
C VAL A 32 8.13 -6.82 -5.50
N ALA A 33 9.36 -7.30 -5.42
CA ALA A 33 10.43 -6.72 -4.60
C ALA A 33 11.62 -6.33 -5.48
N THR A 34 11.73 -5.04 -5.82
CA THR A 34 12.90 -4.48 -6.51
C THR A 34 13.65 -3.54 -5.57
N TYR A 35 14.94 -3.32 -5.83
CA TYR A 35 15.67 -2.24 -5.16
C TYR A 35 14.97 -0.88 -5.43
N PRO A 36 15.01 0.08 -4.49
CA PRO A 36 14.39 1.39 -4.68
C PRO A 36 14.84 2.04 -5.99
N LYS A 37 13.88 2.61 -6.72
CA LYS A 37 14.09 3.30 -8.01
C LYS A 37 14.48 2.40 -9.20
N CYS A 38 14.51 1.08 -9.03
CA CYS A 38 14.74 0.12 -10.13
C CYS A 38 13.46 -0.42 -10.78
N GLY A 39 12.33 0.30 -10.67
CA GLY A 39 11.13 -0.01 -11.45
C GLY A 39 10.02 -0.82 -10.78
N THR A 40 9.85 -0.76 -9.45
CA THR A 40 8.67 -1.35 -8.76
C THR A 40 7.35 -0.92 -9.41
N THR A 41 7.21 0.36 -9.78
CA THR A 41 6.00 0.90 -10.42
C THR A 41 5.69 0.22 -11.76
N TRP A 42 6.72 0.06 -12.59
CA TRP A 42 6.57 -0.52 -13.92
C TRP A 42 6.29 -2.02 -13.83
N MET A 43 7.01 -2.75 -12.96
CA MET A 43 6.79 -4.17 -12.74
C MET A 43 5.39 -4.45 -12.17
N GLN A 44 4.93 -3.65 -11.20
CA GLN A 44 3.56 -3.75 -10.69
C GLN A 44 2.53 -3.59 -11.81
N ARG A 45 2.75 -2.64 -12.73
CA ARG A 45 1.81 -2.42 -13.85
C ARG A 45 1.79 -3.61 -14.81
N ILE A 46 2.94 -4.19 -15.15
CA ILE A 46 2.99 -5.39 -16.00
C ILE A 46 2.25 -6.55 -15.35
N VAL A 47 2.55 -6.82 -14.07
CA VAL A 47 1.91 -7.90 -13.30
C VAL A 47 0.39 -7.69 -13.23
N ASP A 48 -0.06 -6.46 -12.95
CA ASP A 48 -1.49 -6.13 -12.92
C ASP A 48 -2.18 -6.42 -14.26
N LEU A 49 -1.58 -6.02 -15.39
CA LEU A 49 -2.14 -6.27 -16.72
C LEU A 49 -2.26 -7.77 -17.01
N LEU A 50 -1.22 -8.54 -16.65
CA LEU A 50 -1.17 -9.98 -16.93
C LEU A 50 -2.15 -10.78 -16.05
N ILE A 51 -2.36 -10.39 -14.79
CA ILE A 51 -3.25 -11.14 -13.90
C ILE A 51 -4.71 -10.78 -14.16
N PHE A 52 -5.02 -9.49 -14.32
CA PHE A 52 -6.40 -9.02 -14.35
C PHE A 52 -6.94 -8.83 -15.78
N GLN A 53 -6.08 -8.91 -16.81
CA GLN A 53 -6.48 -8.81 -18.22
C GLN A 53 -7.31 -7.55 -18.53
N THR A 54 -7.02 -6.46 -17.82
CA THR A 54 -7.70 -5.17 -17.99
C THR A 54 -6.69 -4.04 -17.93
N SER A 55 -6.89 -3.01 -18.77
CA SER A 55 -6.09 -1.80 -18.78
C SER A 55 -6.52 -0.77 -17.74
N GLU A 56 -7.66 -0.98 -17.05
CA GLU A 56 -8.12 -0.04 -16.03
C GLU A 56 -7.13 0.02 -14.86
N PRO A 57 -6.61 1.20 -14.48
CA PRO A 57 -5.70 1.31 -13.36
C PRO A 57 -6.44 1.03 -12.05
N ARG A 58 -6.15 -0.11 -11.43
CA ARG A 58 -6.59 -0.38 -10.07
C ARG A 58 -6.03 0.69 -9.14
N GLN A 59 -6.91 1.31 -8.35
CA GLN A 59 -6.62 2.49 -7.54
C GLN A 59 -5.31 2.30 -6.75
N ARG A 60 -4.23 2.87 -7.27
CA ARG A 60 -2.97 2.98 -6.56
C ARG A 60 -3.24 4.01 -5.49
N ARG A 61 -3.23 3.63 -4.20
CA ARG A 61 -3.40 4.60 -3.11
C ARG A 61 -2.45 5.76 -3.39
N SER A 62 -3.02 6.92 -3.69
CA SER A 62 -2.28 8.14 -3.91
C SER A 62 -1.65 8.47 -2.58
N TRP A 63 -0.40 8.04 -2.41
CA TRP A 63 0.47 8.66 -1.45
C TRP A 63 0.68 10.07 -1.99
N HIS A 64 0.01 11.06 -1.37
CA HIS A 64 0.38 12.46 -1.56
C HIS A 64 1.90 12.54 -1.34
N LEU A 65 2.64 12.85 -2.40
CA LEU A 65 4.07 13.09 -2.37
C LEU A 65 4.30 14.40 -1.63
N GLY A 66 4.18 14.35 -0.31
CA GLY A 66 4.21 15.50 0.57
C GLY A 66 4.27 15.04 2.01
N SER A 67 5.43 14.52 2.43
CA SER A 67 6.00 14.71 3.77
C SER A 67 7.13 13.70 3.99
N ILE A 68 8.31 14.06 3.48
CA ILE A 68 9.57 13.80 4.19
C ILE A 68 9.80 15.03 5.08
N GLY A 69 8.99 15.19 6.12
CA GLY A 69 9.19 16.30 7.04
C GLY A 69 7.99 16.60 7.94
N GLY A 70 8.19 16.39 9.23
CA GLY A 70 7.50 17.17 10.26
C GLY A 70 6.24 16.53 10.84
N SER A 71 6.35 16.14 12.10
CA SER A 71 5.25 16.07 13.06
C SER A 71 4.27 17.24 12.88
N HIS A 72 2.95 16.98 12.88
CA HIS A 72 2.04 17.44 13.93
C HIS A 72 0.58 17.06 13.63
N ARG A 73 -0.03 16.44 14.65
CA ARG A 73 -1.43 16.55 15.08
C ARG A 73 -2.50 15.86 14.21
N LEU A 74 -2.89 14.69 14.72
CA LEU A 74 -4.25 14.14 14.58
C LEU A 74 -5.27 15.22 15.01
N SER A 75 -6.04 15.73 14.05
CA SER A 75 -7.35 16.32 14.32
C SER A 75 -8.35 15.69 13.36
N ARG A 76 -9.20 14.85 13.94
CA ARG A 76 -10.41 14.28 13.35
C ARG A 76 -11.29 15.43 12.85
N PRO A 77 -11.85 15.39 11.63
CA PRO A 77 -13.03 16.18 11.34
C PRO A 77 -14.20 15.55 12.09
N CYS A 78 -14.69 16.28 13.09
CA CYS A 78 -15.98 16.08 13.71
C CYS A 78 -17.04 16.10 12.59
N LEU A 79 -17.75 14.99 12.37
CA LEU A 79 -18.95 15.00 11.54
C LEU A 79 -20.00 15.85 12.27
N PRO A 80 -20.58 16.90 11.66
CA PRO A 80 -21.77 17.51 12.21
C PRO A 80 -22.93 16.53 12.07
N LEU A 81 -23.48 16.15 13.23
CA LEU A 81 -24.78 15.52 13.39
C LEU A 81 -25.85 16.34 12.65
N SER A 82 -26.81 15.64 12.05
CA SER A 82 -27.95 16.14 11.29
C SER A 82 -28.67 17.35 11.88
N SER A 83 -29.17 18.24 11.02
CA SER A 83 -30.44 18.93 11.30
C SER A 83 -31.24 19.17 10.02
N GLY A 84 -32.40 18.50 9.96
CA GLY A 84 -33.67 19.10 9.58
C GLY A 84 -33.81 19.73 8.20
N ARG A 85 -34.26 18.92 7.24
CA ARG A 85 -35.13 19.34 6.14
C ARG A 85 -36.32 20.13 6.72
N LEU A 86 -36.49 21.39 6.34
CA LEU A 86 -37.77 22.10 6.43
C LEU A 86 -38.29 22.31 4.99
N ILE A 87 -39.34 21.56 4.68
CA ILE A 87 -40.22 21.73 3.52
C ILE A 87 -41.63 21.90 4.10
N GLY A 88 -42.28 23.02 3.76
CA GLY A 88 -43.74 23.15 3.63
C GLY A 88 -44.57 23.52 4.87
N ASP A 89 -44.99 24.80 4.90
CA ASP A 89 -46.36 25.36 5.04
C ASP A 89 -47.28 24.98 6.22
N PRO A 90 -48.27 25.85 6.57
CA PRO A 90 -48.73 27.08 5.91
C PRO A 90 -48.36 28.41 6.61
#